data_AF-A0A0L7LUP0-F1
#
_entry.id   AF-A0A0L7LUP0-F1
#
_cell.length_a   1.000
_cell.length_b   1.000
_cell.length_c   1.000
_cell.angle_alpha   90.00
_cell.angle_beta   90.00
_cell.angle_gamma   90.00
#
_symmetry.space_group_name_H-M   'P 1'
#
loop_
_entity.id
_entity.type
_entity.pdbx_description
1 polymer ?
#
loop_
_entity_poly.entity_id
_entity_poly.type
_entity_poly.pdbx_seq_one_letter_code
_entity_poly.pdbx_strand_id
1 'polypeptide(L)'
;MDASIKSRAISGVFNLVNAVLRASRPPSAIMEKQLAELVGEPSGEFKKFTRMSLLDFEKLLCKVSPLIAKEDTQLRKAIPAKTRLAITLRFLATGDSLESLHFLFKVSPQLISLIIPEVCQALNQVLETEIKVI
;
A
#
# COMPACT_ATOMS: atom_id res chain seq x y z
N MET A 1 -28.40 2.89 1.53
CA MET A 1 -27.45 1.82 1.16
C MET A 1 -26.46 1.67 2.31
N ASP A 2 -26.49 0.48 2.91
CA ASP A 2 -26.14 0.20 4.30
C ASP A 2 -24.62 0.26 4.59
N ALA A 3 -24.24 1.09 5.57
CA ALA A 3 -22.87 1.25 6.06
C ALA A 3 -22.31 -0.02 6.75
N SER A 4 -23.16 -1.00 7.05
CA SER A 4 -22.83 -2.27 7.72
C SER A 4 -22.10 -3.26 6.80
N ILE A 5 -22.34 -3.23 5.49
CA ILE A 5 -21.68 -4.15 4.53
C ILE A 5 -20.22 -3.75 4.26
N LYS A 6 -19.91 -2.44 4.24
CA LYS A 6 -18.52 -1.94 4.09
C LYS A 6 -17.63 -2.30 5.28
N SER A 7 -18.19 -2.42 6.49
CA SER A 7 -17.44 -2.72 7.71
C SER A 7 -16.94 -4.17 7.79
N ARG A 8 -17.73 -5.14 7.27
CA ARG A 8 -17.40 -6.57 7.37
C ARG A 8 -16.27 -7.02 6.43
N ALA A 9 -16.23 -6.49 5.21
CA ALA A 9 -15.15 -6.81 4.24
C ALA A 9 -13.79 -6.26 4.70
N ILE A 10 -13.78 -5.06 5.28
CA ILE A 10 -12.56 -4.43 5.83
C ILE A 10 -12.08 -5.20 7.07
N SER A 11 -13.00 -5.70 7.92
CA SER A 11 -12.64 -6.49 9.10
C SER A 11 -11.98 -7.83 8.76
N GLY A 12 -12.42 -8.52 7.70
CA GLY A 12 -11.84 -9.80 7.27
C GLY A 12 -10.38 -9.67 6.81
N VAL A 13 -10.09 -8.67 5.97
CA VAL A 13 -8.72 -8.36 5.51
C VAL A 13 -7.86 -7.86 6.68
N PHE A 14 -8.42 -7.01 7.53
CA PHE A 14 -7.73 -6.49 8.73
C PHE A 14 -7.35 -7.61 9.71
N ASN A 15 -8.21 -8.62 9.90
CA ASN A 15 -7.93 -9.76 10.78
C ASN A 15 -6.91 -10.72 10.19
N LEU A 16 -6.95 -10.98 8.88
CA LEU A 16 -5.98 -11.84 8.19
C LEU A 16 -4.58 -11.19 8.16
N VAL A 17 -4.52 -9.87 7.94
CA VAL A 17 -3.27 -9.10 7.97
C VAL A 17 -2.74 -8.98 9.41
N ASN A 18 -3.59 -8.74 10.42
CA ASN A 18 -3.17 -8.71 11.84
C ASN A 18 -2.63 -10.03 12.38
N ALA A 19 -3.09 -11.17 11.87
CA ALA A 19 -2.56 -12.48 12.25
C ALA A 19 -1.10 -12.66 11.78
N VAL A 20 -0.72 -12.05 10.66
CA VAL A 20 0.65 -12.09 10.11
C VAL A 20 1.57 -11.02 10.77
N LEU A 21 1.00 -10.00 11.42
CA LEU A 21 1.66 -8.76 11.87
C LEU A 21 2.41 -8.79 13.21
N ARG A 22 2.34 -9.86 14.01
CA ARG A 22 2.93 -9.83 15.37
C ARG A 22 4.45 -9.97 15.44
N ALA A 23 5.17 -10.00 14.33
CA ALA A 23 6.62 -10.16 14.34
C ALA A 23 7.37 -9.07 13.54
N SER A 24 8.21 -8.34 14.28
CA SER A 24 9.39 -7.56 13.84
C SER A 24 9.18 -6.09 13.44
N ARG A 25 9.74 -5.14 14.19
CA ARG A 25 9.97 -3.74 13.79
C ARG A 25 11.46 -3.55 13.49
N PRO A 26 11.84 -2.71 12.51
CA PRO A 26 12.97 -1.79 12.76
C PRO A 26 12.77 -0.34 12.22
N PRO A 27 13.66 0.60 12.63
CA PRO A 27 13.45 2.05 12.58
C PRO A 27 13.97 2.76 11.32
N SER A 28 13.66 4.06 11.29
CA SER A 28 13.78 5.11 10.25
C SER A 28 15.16 5.37 9.61
N ALA A 29 15.19 5.70 8.30
CA ALA A 29 15.70 6.95 7.68
C ALA A 29 16.12 6.80 6.19
N ILE A 30 15.96 7.88 5.39
CA ILE A 30 16.55 8.23 4.05
C ILE A 30 15.70 7.93 2.77
N MET A 31 14.65 8.72 2.49
CA MET A 31 13.41 8.16 1.93
C MET A 31 13.11 8.35 0.42
N GLU A 32 13.67 9.32 -0.31
CA GLU A 32 13.45 9.40 -1.78
C GLU A 32 14.40 8.49 -2.56
N LYS A 33 15.63 8.31 -2.05
CA LYS A 33 16.59 7.34 -2.58
C LYS A 33 16.19 5.89 -2.22
N GLN A 34 15.51 5.71 -1.09
CA GLN A 34 15.09 4.39 -0.58
C GLN A 34 14.08 3.66 -1.47
N LEU A 35 13.03 4.27 -2.03
CA LEU A 35 12.10 3.46 -2.85
C LEU A 35 12.76 2.95 -4.15
N ALA A 36 13.75 3.68 -4.67
CA ALA A 36 14.56 3.26 -5.80
C ALA A 36 15.67 2.27 -5.41
N GLU A 37 16.36 2.47 -4.28
CA GLU A 37 17.37 1.55 -3.74
C GLU A 37 16.76 0.24 -3.22
N LEU A 38 15.58 0.28 -2.58
CA LEU A 38 14.83 -0.90 -2.10
C LEU A 38 14.35 -1.80 -3.24
N VAL A 39 14.12 -1.24 -4.43
CA VAL A 39 13.76 -1.99 -5.64
C VAL A 39 15.00 -2.54 -6.35
N GLY A 40 16.19 -1.97 -6.09
CA GLY A 40 17.45 -2.32 -6.74
C GLY A 40 18.32 -3.32 -5.99
N GLU A 41 18.12 -3.54 -4.69
CA GLU A 41 18.98 -4.44 -3.91
C GLU A 41 18.39 -5.84 -3.63
N PRO A 42 19.20 -6.91 -3.75
CA PRO A 42 18.82 -8.26 -3.32
C PRO A 42 18.76 -8.44 -1.78
N SER A 43 18.85 -7.37 -0.99
CA SER A 43 19.02 -7.39 0.48
C SER A 43 17.75 -7.69 1.29
N GLY A 44 16.59 -7.88 0.64
CA GLY A 44 15.33 -8.26 1.30
C GLY A 44 14.67 -7.15 2.13
N GLU A 45 15.20 -5.93 2.07
CA GLU A 45 14.68 -4.76 2.78
C GLU A 45 13.29 -4.35 2.30
N PHE A 46 13.00 -4.51 1.00
CA PHE A 46 11.67 -4.28 0.45
C PHE A 46 10.60 -5.14 1.13
N LYS A 47 10.94 -6.41 1.42
CA LYS A 47 10.05 -7.34 2.13
C LYS A 47 9.88 -6.95 3.59
N LYS A 48 10.89 -6.36 4.25
CA LYS A 48 10.70 -5.82 5.61
C LYS A 48 9.78 -4.59 5.60
N PHE A 49 9.90 -3.75 4.57
CA PHE A 49 9.16 -2.50 4.42
C PHE A 49 7.68 -2.72 4.05
N THR A 50 7.40 -3.61 3.11
CA THR A 50 6.04 -3.88 2.59
C THR A 50 5.43 -5.18 3.10
N ARG A 51 6.20 -6.04 3.78
CA ARG A 51 5.86 -7.44 4.09
C ARG A 51 5.61 -8.33 2.87
N MET A 52 5.96 -7.86 1.68
CA MET A 52 5.72 -8.52 0.40
C MET A 52 7.02 -8.68 -0.37
N SER A 53 7.16 -9.77 -1.14
CA SER A 53 8.31 -9.88 -2.05
C SER A 53 8.20 -8.81 -3.15
N LEU A 54 9.33 -8.36 -3.70
CA LEU A 54 9.30 -7.38 -4.80
C LEU A 54 8.52 -7.93 -6.01
N LEU A 55 8.70 -9.21 -6.31
CA LEU A 55 8.04 -9.88 -7.42
C LEU A 55 6.52 -9.95 -7.23
N ASP A 56 6.04 -10.25 -6.02
CA ASP A 56 4.60 -10.24 -5.73
C ASP A 56 4.05 -8.81 -5.75
N PHE A 57 4.83 -7.84 -5.28
CA PHE A 57 4.46 -6.44 -5.36
C PHE A 57 4.32 -5.96 -6.80
N GLU A 58 5.25 -6.31 -7.69
CA GLU A 58 5.17 -5.94 -9.11
C GLU A 58 3.97 -6.62 -9.79
N LYS A 59 3.73 -7.90 -9.52
CA LYS A 59 2.53 -8.60 -10.00
C LYS A 59 1.25 -7.91 -9.53
N LEU A 60 1.17 -7.57 -8.25
CA LEU A 60 0.03 -6.87 -7.69
C LEU A 60 -0.12 -5.48 -8.29
N LEU A 61 0.98 -4.76 -8.48
CA LEU A 61 1.01 -3.46 -9.11
C LEU A 61 0.47 -3.53 -10.54
N CYS A 62 0.85 -4.51 -11.34
CA CYS A 62 0.32 -4.68 -12.70
C CYS A 62 -1.21 -4.83 -12.71
N LYS A 63 -1.78 -5.54 -11.73
CA LYS A 63 -3.23 -5.75 -11.64
C LYS A 63 -3.99 -4.53 -11.09
N VAL A 64 -3.39 -3.84 -10.11
CA VAL A 64 -4.03 -2.72 -9.41
C VAL A 64 -3.84 -1.39 -10.13
N SER A 65 -2.73 -1.22 -10.87
CA SER A 65 -2.37 0.03 -11.54
C SER A 65 -3.47 0.60 -12.45
N PRO A 66 -4.20 -0.20 -13.26
CA PRO A 66 -5.30 0.31 -14.06
C PRO A 66 -6.44 0.96 -13.25
N LEU A 67 -6.59 0.61 -11.97
CA LEU A 67 -7.65 1.10 -11.09
C LEU A 67 -7.24 2.33 -10.28
N ILE A 68 -5.93 2.50 -10.01
CA ILE A 68 -5.41 3.53 -9.09
C ILE A 68 -4.52 4.57 -9.76
N ALA A 69 -4.17 4.37 -11.03
CA ALA A 69 -3.40 5.34 -11.80
C ALA A 69 -4.19 6.65 -11.95
N LYS A 70 -3.48 7.76 -11.85
CA LYS A 70 -4.00 9.11 -12.06
C LYS A 70 -3.15 9.79 -13.13
N GLU A 71 -3.78 10.65 -13.89
CA GLU A 71 -3.12 11.44 -14.93
C GLU A 71 -2.53 12.73 -14.34
N ASP A 72 -1.43 13.17 -14.95
CA ASP A 72 -0.84 14.45 -14.65
C ASP A 72 -1.82 15.57 -15.01
N THR A 73 -1.84 16.61 -14.19
CA THR A 73 -2.57 17.85 -14.49
C THR A 73 -1.59 18.93 -14.91
N GLN A 74 -2.07 19.98 -15.57
CA GLN A 74 -1.24 21.13 -15.98
C GLN A 74 -0.48 21.78 -14.81
N LEU A 75 -0.99 21.65 -13.58
CA LEU A 75 -0.43 22.28 -12.39
C LEU A 75 0.41 21.34 -11.52
N ARG A 76 0.21 20.02 -11.63
CA ARG A 76 0.84 19.05 -10.73
C ARG A 76 0.93 17.66 -11.37
N LYS A 77 2.09 17.03 -11.19
CA LYS A 77 2.31 15.60 -11.48
C LYS A 77 1.52 14.70 -10.53
N ALA A 78 0.85 13.71 -11.08
CA ALA A 78 0.16 12.69 -10.33
C ALA A 78 1.17 11.84 -9.53
N ILE A 79 0.71 11.35 -8.38
CA ILE A 79 1.48 10.37 -7.62
C ILE A 79 1.40 9.04 -8.38
N PRO A 80 2.53 8.41 -8.73
CA PRO A 80 2.53 7.16 -9.48
C PRO A 80 1.78 6.04 -8.75
N ALA A 81 1.14 5.14 -9.50
CA ALA A 81 0.43 3.98 -8.96
C ALA A 81 1.31 3.14 -8.02
N LYS A 82 2.60 2.98 -8.37
CA LYS A 82 3.60 2.29 -7.53
C LYS A 82 3.71 2.88 -6.13
N THR A 83 3.81 4.21 -6.05
CA THR A 83 3.94 4.93 -4.77
C THR A 83 2.62 4.86 -3.98
N ARG A 84 1.47 5.01 -4.65
CA ARG A 84 0.14 4.89 -4.03
C ARG A 84 -0.05 3.51 -3.39
N LEU A 85 0.34 2.45 -4.11
CA LEU A 85 0.32 1.08 -3.60
C LEU A 85 1.30 0.90 -2.42
N ALA A 86 2.53 1.39 -2.53
CA ALA A 86 3.53 1.27 -1.46
C ALA A 86 3.11 1.98 -0.16
N ILE A 87 2.53 3.19 -0.26
CA ILE A 87 1.95 3.92 0.89
C ILE A 87 0.92 3.06 1.61
N THR A 88 0.00 2.50 0.83
CA THR A 88 -1.13 1.74 1.38
C THR A 88 -0.66 0.42 2.01
N LEU A 89 0.21 -0.33 1.34
CA LEU A 89 0.77 -1.56 1.90
C LEU A 89 1.59 -1.27 3.17
N ARG A 90 2.36 -0.18 3.21
CA ARG A 90 3.07 0.23 4.41
C ARG A 90 2.11 0.55 5.55
N PHE A 91 1.06 1.33 5.28
CA PHE A 91 0.01 1.62 6.27
C PHE A 91 -0.63 0.35 6.82
N LEU A 92 -1.02 -0.58 5.93
CA LEU A 92 -1.61 -1.87 6.32
C LEU A 92 -0.61 -2.76 7.10
N ALA A 93 0.68 -2.68 6.77
CA ALA A 93 1.72 -3.51 7.36
C ALA A 93 2.26 -3.00 8.72
N THR A 94 1.99 -1.75 9.11
CA THR A 94 2.52 -1.22 10.38
C THR A 94 1.52 -0.44 11.20
N GLY A 95 0.40 -0.02 10.62
CA GLY A 95 -0.54 0.91 11.24
C GLY A 95 0.06 2.30 11.48
N ASP A 96 1.06 2.71 10.67
CA ASP A 96 1.71 4.02 10.80
C ASP A 96 0.68 5.16 10.74
N SER A 97 0.91 6.23 11.49
CA SER A 97 0.08 7.43 11.41
C SER A 97 0.23 8.11 10.05
N LEU A 98 -0.77 8.89 9.63
CA LEU A 98 -0.69 9.68 8.40
C LEU A 98 0.49 10.66 8.41
N GLU A 99 0.84 11.16 9.59
CA GLU A 99 1.99 12.05 9.79
C GLU A 99 3.31 11.31 9.53
N SER A 100 3.44 10.09 10.06
CA SER A 100 4.60 9.23 9.79
C SER A 100 4.71 8.89 8.30
N LEU A 101 3.59 8.61 7.63
CA LEU A 101 3.56 8.37 6.19
C LEU A 101 3.85 9.63 5.38
N HIS A 102 3.45 10.81 5.85
CA HIS A 102 3.79 12.08 5.24
C HIS A 102 5.30 12.30 5.23
N PHE A 103 5.95 12.14 6.38
CA PHE A 103 7.40 12.26 6.46
C PHE A 103 8.12 11.23 5.57
N LEU A 104 7.54 10.03 5.45
CA LEU A 104 8.08 8.91 4.69
C LEU A 104 7.99 9.11 3.17
N PHE A 105 6.80 9.44 2.66
CA PHE A 105 6.56 9.49 1.22
C PHE A 105 6.55 10.90 0.65
N LYS A 106 6.70 11.93 1.49
CA LYS A 106 6.60 13.35 1.10
C LYS A 106 5.28 13.69 0.40
N VAL A 107 4.22 12.97 0.78
CA VAL A 107 2.84 13.20 0.33
C VAL A 107 2.06 13.83 1.48
N SER A 108 1.20 14.81 1.23
CA SER A 108 0.45 15.45 2.32
C SER A 108 -0.48 14.45 3.03
N PRO A 109 -0.67 14.56 4.36
CA PRO A 109 -1.58 13.68 5.11
C PRO A 109 -2.99 13.63 4.53
N GLN A 110 -3.49 14.77 4.00
CA GLN A 110 -4.80 14.88 3.36
C GLN A 110 -4.89 14.06 2.07
N LEU A 111 -3.79 13.96 1.30
CA LEU A 111 -3.78 13.16 0.09
C LEU A 111 -3.59 11.68 0.41
N ILE A 112 -2.79 11.35 1.43
CA ILE A 112 -2.63 9.98 1.93
C ILE A 112 -3.98 9.42 2.42
N SER A 113 -4.77 10.22 3.15
CA SER A 113 -6.09 9.79 3.63
C SER A 113 -7.10 9.50 2.51
N LEU A 114 -6.88 10.04 1.30
CA LEU A 114 -7.65 9.72 0.10
C LEU A 114 -7.09 8.50 -0.64
N ILE A 115 -5.74 8.38 -0.70
CA ILE A 115 -5.06 7.27 -1.37
C ILE A 115 -5.40 5.94 -0.73
N ILE A 116 -5.28 5.83 0.59
CA ILE A 116 -5.43 4.56 1.32
C ILE A 116 -6.77 3.87 1.00
N PRO A 117 -7.94 4.52 1.18
CA PRO A 117 -9.21 3.85 0.89
C PRO A 117 -9.40 3.53 -0.60
N GLU A 118 -8.94 4.39 -1.51
CA GLU A 118 -9.00 4.14 -2.96
C GLU A 118 -8.21 2.88 -3.34
N VAL A 119 -6.98 2.76 -2.84
CA VAL A 119 -6.13 1.61 -3.11
C VAL A 119 -6.66 0.35 -2.41
N CYS A 120 -7.17 0.45 -1.17
CA CYS A 120 -7.81 -0.68 -0.50
C CYS A 120 -9.03 -1.22 -1.28
N GLN A 121 -9.83 -0.35 -1.87
CA GLN A 121 -10.96 -0.77 -2.72
C GLN A 121 -10.47 -1.51 -3.97
N ALA A 122 -9.44 -0.97 -4.64
CA ALA A 122 -8.85 -1.62 -5.81
C ALA A 122 -8.21 -2.97 -5.46
N LEU A 123 -7.55 -3.07 -4.30
CA LEU A 123 -7.00 -4.33 -3.77
C LEU A 123 -8.10 -5.36 -3.55
N ASN A 124 -9.21 -5.00 -2.91
CA ASN A 124 -10.33 -5.93 -2.70
C ASN A 124 -10.87 -6.44 -4.05
N GLN A 125 -11.08 -5.54 -5.02
CA GLN A 125 -11.56 -5.93 -6.35
C GLN A 125 -10.62 -6.91 -7.06
N VAL A 126 -9.30 -6.68 -6.99
CA VAL A 126 -8.30 -7.55 -7.63
C VAL A 126 -8.11 -8.87 -6.89
N LEU A 127 -8.18 -8.87 -5.56
CA LEU A 127 -7.94 -10.06 -4.74
C LEU A 127 -9.17 -10.96 -4.65
N GLU A 128 -10.38 -10.42 -4.70
CA GLU A 128 -11.62 -11.22 -4.73
C GLU A 128 -11.65 -12.20 -5.92
N THR A 129 -11.05 -11.84 -7.06
CA THR A 129 -10.95 -12.73 -8.22
C THR A 129 -9.92 -13.86 -8.04
N GLU A 130 -8.95 -13.69 -7.15
CA GLU A 130 -7.86 -14.63 -6.90
C GLU A 130 -8.17 -15.58 -5.74
N ILE A 131 -8.98 -15.14 -4.77
CA ILE A 131 -9.44 -15.96 -3.64
C ILE A 131 -10.67 -16.77 -4.08
N LYS A 132 -10.53 -17.60 -5.12
CA LYS A 132 -11.37 -18.79 -5.26
C LYS A 132 -10.73 -19.87 -4.42
N VAL A 133 -11.24 -20.01 -3.21
CA VAL A 133 -10.88 -21.02 -2.21
C VAL A 133 -10.79 -22.39 -2.87
N ILE A 134 -9.63 -23.02 -2.75
CA ILE A 134 -9.38 -24.45 -3.01
C ILE A 134 -10.13 -25.28 -1.98
#